data_AF-A0A842V7H1-F1
#
_entry.id   AF-A0A842V7H1-F1
#
_cell.length_a   1.000
_cell.length_b   1.000
_cell.length_c   1.000
_cell.angle_alpha   90.00
_cell.angle_beta   90.00
_cell.angle_gamma   90.00
#
_symmetry.space_group_name_H-M   'P 1'
#
loop_
_entity.id
_entity.type
_entity.pdbx_description
1 polymer ?
#
loop_
_entity_poly.entity_id
_entity_poly.type
_entity_poly.pdbx_seq_one_letter_code
_entity_poly.pdbx_strand_id
1 'polypeptide(L)'
;MEKEITKEKLDKYFDVTGRALKKIKIAENPDIKESIKKAEDFLDMAQRYYDDARHFMEKGEWVLAFAALNYAHGWLDAGARIDLFDVGKDNVLFTVDDK
;
A
#
# COMPACT_ATOMS: atom_id res chain seq x y z
N MET A 1 6.34 14.19 21.22
CA MET A 1 5.97 12.97 20.47
C MET A 1 4.60 12.53 20.97
N GLU A 2 3.60 12.51 20.10
CA GLU A 2 2.32 11.86 20.40
C GLU A 2 2.54 10.36 20.57
N LYS A 3 1.99 9.79 21.65
CA LYS A 3 2.09 8.36 21.98
C LYS A 3 0.89 7.56 21.52
N GLU A 4 -0.12 8.23 20.97
CA GLU A 4 -1.41 7.66 20.59
C GLU A 4 -1.68 7.89 19.11
N ILE A 5 -2.47 7.00 18.50
CA ILE A 5 -2.96 7.20 17.15
C ILE A 5 -4.20 8.10 17.25
N THR A 6 -4.21 9.21 16.52
CA THR A 6 -5.37 10.09 16.41
C THR A 6 -6.20 9.71 15.19
N LYS A 7 -7.48 10.10 15.20
CA LYS A 7 -8.36 9.90 14.04
C LYS A 7 -7.79 10.57 12.78
N GLU A 8 -7.33 11.81 12.92
CA GLU A 8 -6.72 12.57 11.82
C GLU A 8 -5.49 11.85 11.24
N LYS A 9 -4.62 11.30 12.09
CA LYS A 9 -3.48 10.51 11.65
C LYS A 9 -3.92 9.24 10.92
N LEU A 10 -4.93 8.55 11.43
CA LEU A 10 -5.43 7.32 10.82
C LEU A 10 -6.10 7.60 9.46
N ASP A 11 -6.96 8.61 9.39
CA ASP A 11 -7.62 9.06 8.16
C ASP A 11 -6.58 9.46 7.09
N LYS A 12 -5.50 10.14 7.49
CA LYS A 12 -4.38 10.46 6.59
C LYS A 12 -3.73 9.21 6.01
N TYR A 13 -3.49 8.17 6.80
CA TYR A 13 -2.87 6.94 6.31
C TYR A 13 -3.82 6.14 5.40
N PHE A 14 -5.13 6.14 5.70
CA PHE A 14 -6.13 5.59 4.79
C PHE A 14 -6.14 6.28 3.44
N ASP A 15 -6.02 7.62 3.41
CA ASP A 15 -5.92 8.38 2.17
C ASP A 15 -4.65 8.06 1.40
N VAL A 16 -3.48 8.10 2.06
CA VAL A 16 -2.18 7.84 1.42
C VAL A 16 -2.16 6.45 0.78
N THR A 17 -2.48 5.41 1.54
CA THR A 17 -2.48 4.03 1.03
C THR A 17 -3.59 3.80 0.01
N GLY A 18 -4.77 4.41 0.20
CA GLY A 18 -5.87 4.33 -0.76
C GLY A 18 -5.54 5.00 -2.10
N ARG A 19 -4.81 6.11 -2.10
CA ARG A 19 -4.32 6.75 -3.33
C ARG A 19 -3.24 5.90 -4.01
N ALA A 20 -2.34 5.29 -3.24
CA ALA A 20 -1.35 4.36 -3.78
C ALA A 20 -2.02 3.17 -4.48
N LEU A 21 -2.96 2.48 -3.81
CA LEU A 21 -3.73 1.37 -4.39
C LEU A 21 -4.39 1.73 -5.73
N LYS A 22 -4.99 2.93 -5.82
CA LYS A 22 -5.63 3.42 -7.05
C LYS A 22 -4.66 3.79 -8.17
N LYS A 23 -3.41 4.15 -7.82
CA LYS A 23 -2.42 4.66 -8.77
C LYS A 23 -1.65 3.55 -9.47
N ILE A 24 -1.45 2.44 -8.80
CA ILE A 24 -0.64 1.32 -9.28
C ILE A 24 -1.17 0.78 -10.60
N LYS A 25 -0.24 0.46 -11.50
CA LYS A 25 -0.50 -0.39 -12.66
C LYS A 25 0.43 -1.59 -12.58
N ILE A 26 -0.05 -2.78 -12.89
CA ILE A 26 0.82 -3.95 -13.04
C ILE A 26 1.74 -3.67 -14.22
N ALA A 27 3.05 -3.78 -14.00
CA ALA A 27 4.03 -3.56 -15.06
C ALA A 27 3.85 -4.63 -16.15
N GLU A 28 3.57 -4.18 -17.37
CA GLU A 28 3.44 -5.07 -18.53
C GLU A 28 4.85 -5.48 -19.00
N ASN A 29 5.42 -6.52 -18.39
CA ASN A 29 6.56 -7.21 -18.97
C ASN A 29 6.09 -8.51 -19.66
N PRO A 30 5.95 -8.53 -20.99
CA PRO A 30 5.35 -9.64 -21.73
C PRO A 30 6.14 -10.95 -21.65
N ASP A 31 7.42 -10.90 -21.26
CA ASP A 31 8.29 -12.08 -21.27
C ASP A 31 8.16 -12.95 -20.00
N ILE A 32 7.43 -12.51 -18.97
CA ILE A 32 7.39 -13.21 -17.68
C ILE A 32 5.96 -13.26 -17.10
N LYS A 33 5.17 -14.25 -17.52
CA LYS A 33 3.85 -14.56 -16.92
C LYS A 33 3.90 -14.73 -15.39
N GLU A 34 5.03 -15.16 -14.85
CA GLU A 34 5.25 -15.29 -13.41
C GLU A 34 5.30 -13.93 -12.69
N SER A 35 5.79 -12.88 -13.34
CA SER A 35 5.84 -11.53 -12.77
C SER A 35 4.45 -10.93 -12.62
N ILE A 36 3.55 -11.16 -13.58
CA ILE A 36 2.15 -10.72 -13.47
C ILE A 36 1.49 -11.36 -12.25
N LYS A 37 1.63 -12.68 -12.07
CA LYS A 37 1.06 -13.37 -10.90
C LYS A 37 1.62 -12.85 -9.58
N LYS A 38 2.93 -12.55 -9.53
CA LYS A 38 3.55 -11.94 -8.33
C LYS A 38 3.02 -10.54 -8.08
N ALA A 39 2.82 -9.73 -9.12
CA ALA A 39 2.24 -8.40 -9.00
C ALA A 39 0.78 -8.46 -8.50
N GLU A 40 -0.01 -9.39 -9.03
CA GLU A 40 -1.39 -9.64 -8.57
C GLU A 40 -1.42 -10.08 -7.09
N ASP A 41 -0.53 -10.98 -6.69
CA ASP A 41 -0.41 -11.44 -5.29
C ASP A 41 -0.03 -10.30 -4.34
N PHE A 42 0.94 -9.46 -4.72
CA PHE A 42 1.32 -8.28 -3.94
C PHE A 42 0.14 -7.30 -3.79
N LEU A 43 -0.62 -7.08 -4.87
CA LEU A 43 -1.77 -6.19 -4.87
C LEU A 43 -2.92 -6.76 -4.02
N ASP A 44 -3.19 -8.06 -4.11
CA ASP A 44 -4.18 -8.75 -3.28
C ASP A 44 -3.82 -8.62 -1.79
N MET A 45 -2.56 -8.91 -1.44
CA MET A 45 -2.09 -8.77 -0.06
C MET A 45 -2.24 -7.34 0.46
N ALA A 46 -1.85 -6.33 -0.32
CA ALA A 46 -2.01 -4.94 0.07
C ALA A 46 -3.49 -4.54 0.25
N GLN A 47 -4.37 -4.98 -0.64
CA GLN A 47 -5.80 -4.71 -0.56
C GLN A 47 -6.43 -5.36 0.68
N ARG A 48 -6.07 -6.61 0.97
CA ARG A 48 -6.56 -7.33 2.16
C ARG A 48 -6.16 -6.63 3.45
N TYR A 49 -4.91 -6.18 3.59
CA TYR A 49 -4.50 -5.42 4.77
C TYR A 49 -5.13 -4.03 4.85
N TYR A 50 -5.43 -3.40 3.72
CA TYR A 50 -6.19 -2.14 3.70
C TYR A 50 -7.63 -2.35 4.18
N ASP A 51 -8.25 -3.48 3.83
CA ASP A 51 -9.59 -3.84 4.31
C ASP A 51 -9.57 -4.28 5.79
N ASP A 52 -8.56 -5.01 6.24
CA ASP A 52 -8.34 -5.33 7.65
C ASP A 52 -8.19 -4.04 8.48
N ALA A 53 -7.51 -3.02 7.96
CA ALA A 53 -7.40 -1.74 8.63
C ALA A 53 -8.77 -1.10 8.86
N ARG A 54 -9.69 -1.16 7.89
CA ARG A 54 -11.06 -0.65 8.04
C ARG A 54 -11.80 -1.41 9.14
N HIS A 55 -11.70 -2.73 9.14
CA HIS A 55 -12.31 -3.58 10.17
C HIS A 55 -11.79 -3.26 11.58
N PHE A 56 -10.47 -3.07 11.74
CA PHE A 56 -9.88 -2.66 13.02
C PHE A 56 -10.31 -1.25 13.44
N MET A 57 -10.42 -0.32 12.49
CA MET A 57 -10.89 1.04 12.76
C MET A 57 -12.33 1.03 13.29
N GLU A 58 -13.23 0.27 12.65
CA GLU A 58 -14.65 0.14 13.05
C GLU A 58 -14.80 -0.43 14.47
N LYS A 59 -13.85 -1.27 14.90
CA LYS A 59 -13.80 -1.84 16.25
C LYS A 59 -13.12 -0.94 17.30
N GLY A 60 -12.56 0.19 16.90
CA GLY A 60 -11.79 1.06 17.80
C GLY A 60 -10.35 0.58 18.06
N GLU A 61 -9.87 -0.42 17.33
CA GLU A 61 -8.53 -1.01 17.47
C GLU A 61 -7.49 -0.22 16.65
N TRP A 62 -7.30 1.06 16.98
CA TRP A 62 -6.61 2.02 16.10
C TRP A 62 -5.13 1.73 15.89
N VAL A 63 -4.44 1.12 16.86
CA VAL A 63 -3.05 0.67 16.70
C VAL A 63 -2.96 -0.45 15.66
N LEU A 64 -3.92 -1.39 15.67
CA LEU A 64 -3.99 -2.47 14.68
C LEU A 64 -4.35 -1.93 13.30
N ALA A 65 -5.30 -1.00 13.22
CA ALA A 65 -5.65 -0.33 11.97
C ALA A 65 -4.44 0.39 11.35
N PHE A 66 -3.72 1.15 12.17
CA PHE A 66 -2.51 1.85 11.75
C PHE A 66 -1.41 0.86 11.30
N ALA A 67 -1.19 -0.23 12.04
CA ALA A 67 -0.23 -1.26 11.66
C ALA A 67 -0.59 -1.92 10.33
N ALA A 68 -1.86 -2.27 10.12
CA ALA A 68 -2.35 -2.87 8.89
C ALA A 68 -2.16 -1.94 7.68
N LEU A 69 -2.42 -0.63 7.82
CA LEU A 69 -2.16 0.35 6.75
C LEU A 69 -0.69 0.44 6.35
N ASN A 70 0.21 0.48 7.34
CA ASN A 70 1.65 0.53 7.05
C ASN A 70 2.12 -0.78 6.39
N TYR A 71 1.58 -1.92 6.80
CA TYR A 71 1.92 -3.21 6.19
C TYR A 71 1.36 -3.32 4.76
N ALA A 72 0.12 -2.87 4.54
CA ALA A 72 -0.47 -2.75 3.19
C ALA A 72 0.42 -1.89 2.29
N HIS A 73 0.80 -0.69 2.74
CA HIS A 73 1.65 0.22 1.97
C HIS A 73 3.05 -0.36 1.73
N GLY A 74 3.58 -1.13 2.68
CA GLY A 74 4.85 -1.84 2.52
C GLY A 74 4.85 -2.85 1.37
N TRP A 75 3.74 -3.56 1.12
CA TRP A 75 3.61 -4.41 -0.07
C TRP A 75 3.64 -3.59 -1.37
N LEU A 76 3.01 -2.41 -1.37
CA LEU A 76 2.99 -1.51 -2.52
C LEU A 76 4.37 -0.94 -2.83
N ASP A 77 5.06 -0.47 -1.79
CA ASP A 77 6.44 0.01 -1.88
C ASP A 77 7.39 -1.06 -2.39
N ALA A 78 7.30 -2.27 -1.83
CA ALA A 78 8.11 -3.39 -2.26
C ALA A 78 7.86 -3.69 -3.75
N GLY A 79 6.59 -3.83 -4.17
CA GLY A 79 6.24 -4.10 -5.56
C GLY A 79 6.69 -3.02 -6.53
N ALA A 80 6.59 -1.74 -6.14
CA ALA A 80 7.10 -0.62 -6.94
C ALA A 80 8.63 -0.66 -7.07
N ARG A 81 9.34 -1.02 -6.00
CA ARG A 81 10.80 -1.08 -5.97
C ARG A 81 11.44 -2.22 -6.76
N ILE A 82 10.70 -3.30 -6.99
CA ILE A 82 11.16 -4.45 -7.78
C ILE A 82 10.46 -4.53 -9.15
N ASP A 83 9.91 -3.40 -9.60
CA ASP A 83 9.30 -3.23 -10.93
C ASP A 83 8.11 -4.18 -11.21
N LEU A 84 7.41 -4.66 -10.17
CA LEU A 84 6.12 -5.33 -10.33
C LEU A 84 5.00 -4.32 -10.65
N PHE A 85 5.16 -3.09 -10.17
CA PHE A 85 4.20 -2.00 -10.32
C PHE A 85 4.82 -0.81 -11.04
N ASP A 86 4.19 -0.37 -12.13
CA ASP A 86 4.42 0.96 -12.69
C ASP A 86 3.61 1.98 -11.86
N VAL A 87 4.35 2.79 -11.10
CA VAL A 87 3.82 3.85 -10.26
C VAL A 87 4.09 5.25 -10.85
N GLY A 88 4.56 5.33 -12.09
CA GLY A 88 4.88 6.59 -12.76
C GLY A 88 5.95 7.42 -12.02
N LYS A 89 6.90 6.73 -11.35
CA LYS A 89 7.98 7.33 -10.55
C LYS A 89 7.50 8.28 -9.44
N ASP A 90 6.33 8.01 -8.87
CA ASP A 90 5.76 8.83 -7.79
C ASP A 90 6.48 8.59 -6.46
N ASN A 91 7.52 9.36 -6.21
CA ASN A 91 8.30 9.37 -4.97
C ASN A 91 7.56 10.01 -3.77
N VAL A 92 6.34 10.53 -3.97
CA VAL A 92 5.52 11.11 -2.90
C VAL A 92 4.68 10.01 -2.25
N LEU A 93 4.14 9.11 -3.06
CA LEU A 93 3.34 7.97 -2.59
C LEU A 93 4.16 6.70 -2.39
N PHE A 94 5.28 6.54 -3.08
CA PHE A 94 6.08 5.32 -3.04
C PHE A 94 7.55 5.60 -2.74
N THR A 95 8.25 4.60 -2.22
CA THR A 95 9.69 4.63 -1.92
C THR A 95 10.53 4.33 -3.17
N VAL A 96 10.40 5.18 -4.19
CA VAL A 96 11.12 5.10 -5.47
C VAL A 96 11.91 6.39 -5.74
N ASP A 97 12.94 6.31 -6.60
CA ASP A 97 13.74 7.47 -7.00
C ASP A 97 13.05 8.31 -8.10
N ASP A 98 13.29 9.61 -8.08
CA ASP A 98 12.66 10.64 -8.93
C ASP A 98 13.17 10.68 -10.39
N LYS A 99 14.18 9.87 -10.75
CA LYS A 99 14.99 10.04 -11.97
C LYS A 99 14.42 9.31 -13.19
#